data_AF-A0A2E4EZH8-F1
#
_entry.id   AF-A0A2E4EZH8-F1
#
_cell.length_a   1.000
_cell.length_b   1.000
_cell.length_c   1.000
_cell.angle_alpha   90.00
_cell.angle_beta   90.00
_cell.angle_gamma   90.00
#
_symmetry.space_group_name_H-M   'P 1'
#
loop_
_entity.id
_entity.type
_entity.pdbx_description
1 polymer ?
#
loop_
_entity_poly.entity_id
_entity_poly.type
_entity_poly.pdbx_seq_one_letter_code
_entity_poly.pdbx_strand_id
1 'polypeptide(L)' 'MFQGLKVPDILLSGDHNAIAQWRRNEALKRTLERRPELLDSASLDENDKKNLGAIYKEKGII' A
#
# COMPACT_ATOMS: atom_id res chain seq x y z
N MET A 1 -14.03 -15.57 -0.03
CA MET A 1 -14.35 -14.93 1.27
C MET A 1 -13.79 -15.84 2.35
N PHE A 2 -13.02 -15.33 3.30
CA PHE A 2 -12.45 -16.12 4.39
C PHE A 2 -12.72 -15.38 5.69
N GLN A 3 -13.30 -16.06 6.70
CA GLN A 3 -13.70 -15.44 7.98
C GLN A 3 -14.54 -14.15 7.83
N GLY A 4 -15.42 -14.08 6.81
CA GLY A 4 -16.25 -12.89 6.54
C GLY A 4 -15.53 -11.75 5.80
N LEU A 5 -14.23 -11.87 5.54
CA LEU A 5 -13.47 -10.91 4.74
C LEU A 5 -13.61 -11.22 3.25
N LYS A 6 -14.04 -10.21 2.48
CA LYS A 6 -14.06 -10.28 1.02
C LYS A 6 -12.64 -10.11 0.49
N VAL A 7 -12.33 -10.87 -0.56
CA VAL A 7 -11.08 -10.71 -1.30
C VAL A 7 -11.23 -9.46 -2.16
N PRO A 8 -10.26 -8.54 -2.18
CA PRO A 8 -10.27 -7.39 -3.08
C PRO A 8 -10.42 -7.82 -4.54
N ASP A 9 -11.30 -7.14 -5.29
CA ASP A 9 -11.59 -7.48 -6.69
C ASP A 9 -10.34 -7.40 -7.58
N ILE A 10 -9.39 -6.52 -7.23
CA ILE A 10 -8.11 -6.38 -7.92
C ILE A 10 -7.25 -7.65 -7.87
N LEU A 11 -7.41 -8.49 -6.85
CA LEU A 11 -6.71 -9.76 -6.73
C LEU A 11 -7.39 -10.87 -7.56
N LEU A 12 -8.61 -10.63 -8.04
CA LEU A 12 -9.39 -11.55 -8.85
C LEU A 12 -9.34 -11.21 -10.35
N SER A 13 -8.80 -10.03 -10.73
CA SER A 13 -8.79 -9.54 -12.11
C SER A 13 -7.79 -10.26 -13.03
N GLY A 14 -6.78 -10.95 -12.47
CA GLY A 14 -5.70 -11.57 -13.24
C GLY A 14 -4.66 -10.58 -13.79
N ASP A 15 -4.82 -9.27 -13.53
CA ASP A 15 -3.84 -8.26 -13.94
C ASP A 15 -2.65 -8.26 -12.99
N HIS A 16 -1.58 -8.94 -13.38
CA HIS A 16 -0.36 -9.06 -12.59
C HIS A 16 0.28 -7.72 -12.25
N ASN A 17 0.21 -6.72 -13.14
CA ASN A 17 0.78 -5.40 -12.88
C ASN A 17 -0.04 -4.66 -11.84
N ALA A 18 -1.37 -4.67 -11.99
CA ALA A 18 -2.25 -4.02 -11.02
C ALA A 18 -2.17 -4.69 -9.63
N ILE A 19 -2.04 -6.02 -9.60
CA ILE A 19 -1.81 -6.78 -8.35
C ILE A 19 -0.48 -6.40 -7.71
N ALA A 20 0.61 -6.30 -8.49
CA ALA A 20 1.92 -5.90 -7.97
C ALA A 20 1.87 -4.50 -7.37
N GLN A 21 1.22 -3.56 -8.05
CA GLN A 21 1.05 -2.18 -7.56
C GLN A 21 0.19 -2.14 -6.29
N TRP A 22 -0.91 -2.89 -6.26
CA TRP A 22 -1.75 -3.01 -5.06
C TRP A 22 -0.98 -3.57 -3.87
N ARG A 23 -0.20 -4.64 -4.08
CA ARG A 23 0.62 -5.26 -3.03
C ARG A 23 1.68 -4.30 -2.49
N ARG A 24 2.29 -3.51 -3.36
CA ARG A 24 3.29 -2.51 -2.97
C ARG A 24 2.67 -1.40 -2.11
N ASN A 25 1.50 -0.88 -2.52
CA ASN A 25 0.76 0.13 -1.75
C ASN A 25 0.34 -0.40 -0.37
N GLU A 26 -0.16 -1.63 -0.32
CA GLU A 26 -0.53 -2.30 0.94
C GLU A 26 0.68 -2.53 1.85
N ALA A 27 1.85 -2.83 1.29
CA ALA A 27 3.09 -2.94 2.07
C ALA A 27 3.49 -1.58 2.66
N LEU A 28 3.46 -0.51 1.86
CA LEU A 28 3.74 0.86 2.32
C LEU A 28 2.79 1.27 3.44
N LYS A 29 1.48 1.01 3.31
CA LYS A 29 0.48 1.29 4.33
C LYS A 29 0.76 0.55 5.63
N ARG A 30 1.05 -0.76 5.57
CA ARG A 30 1.39 -1.57 6.76
C ARG A 30 2.68 -1.11 7.42
N THR A 31 3.70 -0.77 6.63
CA THR A 31 4.96 -0.24 7.16
C THR A 31 4.71 1.09 7.85
N LEU A 32 3.97 2.01 7.25
CA LEU A 32 3.64 3.29 7.88
C LEU A 32 2.91 3.12 9.22
N GLU A 33 1.96 2.18 9.29
CA GLU A 33 1.17 1.94 10.51
C GLU A 33 1.98 1.30 11.64
N ARG A 34 2.95 0.44 11.31
CA ARG A 34 3.64 -0.40 12.30
C ARG A 34 5.05 0.06 12.61
N ARG A 35 5.80 0.48 11.58
CA ARG A 35 7.21 0.87 11.62
C ARG A 35 7.51 2.00 10.62
N PRO A 36 6.97 3.21 10.84
CA PRO A 36 7.14 4.34 9.92
C PRO A 36 8.61 4.70 9.68
N GLU A 37 9.50 4.46 10.65
CA GLU A 37 10.94 4.73 10.58
C GLU A 37 11.66 3.95 9.45
N LEU A 38 11.09 2.85 8.98
CA LEU A 38 11.66 2.12 7.85
C LEU A 38 11.44 2.84 6.52
N LEU A 39 10.40 3.68 6.41
CA LEU A 39 10.12 4.39 5.18
C LEU A 39 11.18 5.46 4.90
N ASP A 40 11.77 6.02 5.96
CA ASP A 40 12.82 7.04 5.86
C ASP A 40 14.15 6.48 5.32
N SER A 41 14.41 5.18 5.56
CA SER A 41 15.62 4.50 5.10
C SER A 41 15.40 3.65 3.84
N ALA A 42 14.14 3.49 3.41
CA ALA A 42 13.80 2.72 2.22
C ALA A 42 14.11 3.52 0.95
N SER A 43 14.66 2.84 -0.07
CA SER A 43 14.76 3.39 -1.43
C SER A 43 13.39 3.36 -2.11
N LEU A 44 12.63 4.43 -1.94
CA LEU A 44 11.28 4.59 -2.51
C LEU A 44 11.36 5.22 -3.91
N ASP A 45 10.66 4.63 -4.87
CA ASP A 45 10.51 5.20 -6.20
C ASP A 45 9.48 6.36 -6.21
N GLU A 46 9.37 7.07 -7.32
CA GLU A 46 8.46 8.22 -7.43
C GLU A 46 6.98 7.83 -7.27
N ASN A 47 6.61 6.62 -7.68
CA ASN A 47 5.24 6.13 -7.48
C ASN A 47 4.97 5.83 -6.01
N ASP A 48 5.93 5.24 -5.30
CA ASP A 48 5.84 4.96 -3.87
C ASP A 48 5.70 6.24 -3.06
N LYS A 49 6.50 7.27 -3.37
CA LYS A 49 6.39 8.57 -2.70
C LYS A 49 5.02 9.20 -2.92
N LYS A 50 4.50 9.13 -4.15
CA LYS A 50 3.15 9.61 -4.47
C LYS A 50 2.07 8.86 -3.70
N ASN A 51 2.19 7.53 -3.64
CA ASN A 51 1.24 6.68 -2.92
C ASN A 51 1.32 6.91 -1.41
N LEU A 52 2.52 7.05 -0.83
CA LEU A 52 2.71 7.44 0.57
C LEU A 52 2.08 8.79 0.86
N GLY A 53 2.29 9.81 0.01
CA GLY A 53 1.64 11.11 0.17
C GLY A 53 0.11 11.01 0.20
N ALA A 54 -0.48 10.14 -0.63
CA ALA A 54 -1.92 9.86 -0.58
C ALA A 54 -2.33 9.16 0.73
N ILE A 55 -1.55 8.18 1.20
CA ILE A 55 -1.81 7.46 2.46
C ILE A 55 -1.69 8.40 3.67
N TYR A 56 -0.70 9.28 3.69
CA TYR A 56 -0.52 10.29 4.74
C TYR A 56 -1.72 11.23 4.82
N LYS A 57 -2.28 11.66 3.69
CA LYS A 57 -3.53 12.44 3.61
C LYS A 57 -4.74 11.62 4.07
N GLU A 58 -4.87 10.37 3.64
CA GLU A 58 -5.96 9.46 4.06
C GLU A 58 -6.00 9.30 5.59
N LYS A 59 -4.82 9.26 6.24
CA LYS A 59 -4.69 9.15 7.70
C LYS A 59 -4.69 10.48 8.45
N GLY A 60 -4.71 11.62 7.76
CA GLY A 60 -4.69 12.95 8.40
C GLY A 60 -3.40 13.27 9.16
N ILE A 61 -2.28 12.72 8.72
CA ILE A 61 -0.95 12.96 9.33
C ILE A 61 -0.35 14.30 8.84
N ILE A 62 -0.87 14.84 7.74
CA ILE A 62 -0.52 16.12 7.09
C ILE A 62 -1.77 16.79 6.52
#